data_AF-A0A931EK97-F1
#
_entry.id   AF-A0A931EK97-F1
#
_cell.length_a   1.000
_cell.length_b   1.000
_cell.length_c   1.000
_cell.angle_alpha   90.00
_cell.angle_beta   90.00
_cell.angle_gamma   90.00
#
_symmetry.space_group_name_H-M   'P 1'
#
loop_
_entity.id
_entity.type
_entity.pdbx_description
1 polymer ?
#
loop_
_entity_poly.entity_id
_entity_poly.type
_entity_poly.pdbx_seq_one_letter_code
_entity_poly.pdbx_strand_id
1 'polypeptide(L)'
;MALTLGHHVFASINESAFNKFIGAFRLARPKYFFYACPPLGSGVPGVAFYVIPPLPIPGTNSGMPISVRILQASLDFTPTQPGLNLPPPLSLGPNQFALSVDLEVCFLCGVLQKAPDPAGNQDRRNPEGPGREPYHNDGRIQKECAKLSIWAIGHPVSTPNTHGGRDIGLHIDHLVIKEVGALEALLECYSETMLNTLLDTLRYPVEQFALGAFGSLSLADGPKIADNQLKVWADIS
;
A
#
# COMPACT_ATOMS: atom_id res chain seq x y z
N MET A 1 51.69 5.41 -0.13
CA MET A 1 50.57 4.74 -0.81
C MET A 1 50.47 3.35 -0.22
N ALA A 2 49.42 3.08 0.57
CA ALA A 2 49.20 1.80 1.23
C ALA A 2 47.72 1.42 1.09
N LEU A 3 47.50 0.14 0.84
CA LEU A 3 46.23 -0.52 0.57
C LEU A 3 45.23 -0.35 1.73
N THR A 4 44.26 0.56 1.57
CA THR A 4 42.95 0.43 2.20
C THR A 4 41.92 0.35 1.07
N LEU A 5 41.91 -0.77 0.36
CA LEU A 5 40.80 -1.11 -0.53
C LEU A 5 39.60 -1.37 0.38
N GLY A 6 38.82 -0.32 0.66
CA GLY A 6 37.48 -0.48 1.22
C GLY A 6 36.71 -1.43 0.30
N HIS A 7 36.27 -2.56 0.85
CA HIS A 7 35.46 -3.49 0.09
C HIS A 7 34.03 -2.97 0.12
N HIS A 8 33.58 -2.42 -1.01
CA HIS A 8 32.21 -1.95 -1.15
C HIS A 8 31.32 -3.11 -1.60
N VAL A 9 30.25 -3.36 -0.86
CA VAL A 9 29.20 -4.31 -1.26
C VAL A 9 28.10 -3.55 -1.97
N PHE A 10 27.74 -4.03 -3.16
CA PHE A 10 26.71 -3.45 -4.00
C PHE A 10 25.49 -4.37 -4.05
N ALA A 11 24.33 -3.81 -3.72
CA ALA A 11 23.04 -4.46 -3.95
C ALA A 11 22.18 -3.58 -4.86
N SER A 12 21.62 -4.19 -5.90
CA SER A 12 20.68 -3.54 -6.80
C SER A 12 19.49 -4.42 -7.09
N ILE A 13 18.31 -3.82 -7.15
CA ILE A 13 17.10 -4.49 -7.62
C ILE A 13 16.68 -3.88 -8.95
N ASN A 14 16.58 -4.74 -9.96
CA ASN A 14 16.09 -4.36 -11.28
C ASN A 14 14.56 -4.19 -11.27
N GLU A 15 14.06 -3.18 -11.96
CA GLU A 15 12.63 -2.89 -12.11
C GLU A 15 11.82 -4.13 -12.54
N SER A 16 12.28 -4.85 -13.56
CA SER A 16 11.57 -6.03 -14.08
C SER A 16 11.51 -7.18 -13.06
N ALA A 17 12.53 -7.30 -12.21
CA ALA A 17 12.56 -8.27 -11.12
C ALA A 17 11.59 -7.85 -10.01
N PHE A 18 11.53 -6.56 -9.67
CA PHE A 18 10.60 -6.03 -8.68
C PHE A 18 9.14 -6.21 -9.10
N ASN A 19 8.81 -5.90 -10.35
CA ASN A 19 7.46 -6.07 -10.89
C ASN A 19 7.04 -7.56 -10.93
N LYS A 20 7.96 -8.47 -11.29
CA LYS A 20 7.73 -9.92 -11.19
C LYS A 20 7.50 -10.36 -9.76
N PHE A 21 8.28 -9.83 -8.81
CA PHE A 21 8.12 -10.11 -7.39
C PHE A 21 6.75 -9.67 -6.87
N ILE A 22 6.30 -8.44 -7.17
CA ILE A 22 4.95 -7.97 -6.79
C ILE A 22 3.88 -8.92 -7.34
N GLY A 23 3.97 -9.29 -8.62
CA GLY A 23 3.02 -10.21 -9.25
C GLY A 23 2.98 -11.57 -8.56
N ALA A 24 4.14 -12.16 -8.27
CA ALA A 24 4.25 -13.42 -7.56
C ALA A 24 3.75 -13.33 -6.11
N PHE A 25 4.11 -12.26 -5.40
CA PHE A 25 3.70 -12.02 -4.02
C PHE A 25 2.18 -11.86 -3.90
N ARG A 26 1.54 -11.17 -4.85
CA ARG A 26 0.08 -11.07 -4.94
C ARG A 26 -0.59 -12.42 -5.09
N LEU A 27 -0.05 -13.29 -5.94
CA LEU A 27 -0.58 -14.64 -6.13
C LEU A 27 -0.40 -15.51 -4.87
N ALA A 28 0.76 -15.40 -4.22
CA ALA A 28 1.09 -16.19 -3.03
C ALA A 28 0.40 -15.70 -1.74
N ARG A 29 0.05 -14.41 -1.66
CA ARG A 29 -0.48 -13.73 -0.47
C ARG A 29 -1.61 -12.75 -0.82
N PRO A 30 -2.74 -13.25 -1.35
CA PRO A 30 -3.83 -12.40 -1.86
C PRO A 30 -4.45 -11.48 -0.80
N LYS A 31 -4.42 -11.87 0.49
CA LYS A 31 -4.94 -11.04 1.59
C LYS A 31 -4.34 -9.63 1.69
N TYR A 32 -3.11 -9.41 1.20
CA TYR A 32 -2.48 -8.08 1.22
C TYR A 32 -2.91 -7.19 0.05
N PHE A 33 -3.63 -7.75 -0.91
CA PHE A 33 -4.11 -7.06 -2.11
C PHE A 33 -5.62 -7.08 -2.23
N PHE A 34 -6.32 -7.63 -1.24
CA PHE A 34 -7.77 -7.68 -1.24
C PHE A 34 -8.29 -7.43 0.17
N TYR A 35 -8.99 -6.31 0.34
CA TYR A 35 -9.61 -5.87 1.58
C TYR A 35 -11.12 -5.92 1.38
N ALA A 36 -11.85 -6.64 2.22
CA ALA A 36 -13.29 -6.76 2.04
C ALA A 36 -14.04 -6.87 3.36
N CYS A 37 -15.17 -6.20 3.43
CA CYS A 37 -16.18 -6.41 4.44
C CYS A 37 -17.10 -7.56 3.97
N PRO A 38 -17.31 -8.63 4.76
CA PRO A 38 -18.32 -9.64 4.42
C PRO A 38 -19.68 -8.98 4.14
N PRO A 39 -20.47 -9.40 3.13
CA PRO A 39 -20.25 -10.55 2.26
C PRO A 39 -19.45 -10.23 0.98
N LEU A 40 -18.83 -9.05 0.83
CA LEU A 40 -18.14 -8.63 -0.40
C LEU A 40 -16.76 -9.27 -0.65
N GLY A 41 -16.42 -10.33 0.07
CA GLY A 41 -15.21 -11.13 -0.14
C GLY A 41 -15.54 -12.52 -0.69
N SER A 42 -14.72 -13.03 -1.61
CA SER A 42 -14.78 -14.43 -2.02
C SER A 42 -13.69 -15.23 -1.31
N GLY A 43 -14.04 -16.41 -0.81
CA GLY A 43 -13.11 -17.30 -0.11
C GLY A 43 -13.09 -17.10 1.41
N VAL A 44 -12.04 -17.64 2.04
CA VAL A 44 -11.92 -17.67 3.50
C VAL A 44 -11.36 -16.33 4.02
N PRO A 45 -12.09 -15.61 4.90
CA PRO A 45 -11.59 -14.39 5.54
C PRO A 45 -10.24 -14.61 6.22
N GLY A 46 -9.31 -13.65 6.09
CA GLY A 46 -7.96 -13.72 6.65
C GLY A 46 -6.94 -14.49 5.79
N VAL A 47 -7.40 -15.27 4.81
CA VAL A 47 -6.54 -15.97 3.83
C VAL A 47 -6.68 -15.36 2.44
N ALA A 48 -7.91 -15.26 1.94
CA ALA A 48 -8.20 -14.72 0.61
C ALA A 48 -8.27 -13.20 0.60
N PHE A 49 -8.72 -12.59 1.71
CA PHE A 49 -8.85 -11.15 1.88
C PHE A 49 -8.65 -10.74 3.33
N TYR A 50 -8.17 -9.52 3.54
CA TYR A 50 -8.16 -8.87 4.84
C TYR A 50 -9.54 -8.33 5.17
N VAL A 51 -10.05 -8.63 6.36
CA VAL A 51 -11.38 -8.19 6.80
C VAL A 51 -11.33 -6.75 7.24
N ILE A 52 -12.14 -5.90 6.60
CA ILE A 52 -12.30 -4.49 6.99
C ILE A 52 -13.71 -4.24 7.54
N PRO A 53 -13.88 -3.27 8.46
CA PRO A 53 -15.20 -2.88 8.91
C PRO A 53 -16.03 -2.27 7.75
N PRO A 54 -17.36 -2.30 7.84
CA PRO A 54 -18.21 -1.63 6.86
C PRO A 54 -18.01 -0.11 6.93
N LEU A 55 -18.19 0.58 5.82
CA LEU A 55 -18.07 2.04 5.74
C LEU A 55 -19.21 2.67 6.54
N PRO A 56 -18.95 3.41 7.63
CA PRO A 56 -20.01 3.95 8.48
C PRO A 56 -20.87 4.96 7.72
N ILE A 57 -22.20 4.86 7.88
CA ILE A 57 -23.14 5.82 7.28
C ILE A 57 -23.52 6.86 8.34
N PRO A 58 -23.24 8.16 8.11
CA PRO A 58 -23.59 9.23 9.04
C PRO A 58 -25.06 9.20 9.46
N GLY A 59 -25.32 9.41 10.75
CA GLY A 59 -26.67 9.40 11.31
C GLY A 59 -27.27 8.01 11.52
N THR A 60 -26.51 6.93 11.27
CA THR A 60 -26.94 5.56 11.52
C THR A 60 -25.95 4.80 12.40
N ASN A 61 -26.40 3.72 13.03
CA ASN A 61 -25.52 2.75 13.72
C ASN A 61 -25.14 1.59 12.78
N SER A 62 -25.10 1.86 11.48
CA SER A 62 -24.87 0.90 10.43
C SER A 62 -23.81 1.40 9.47
N GLY A 63 -23.19 0.46 8.75
CA GLY A 63 -22.27 0.74 7.67
C GLY A 63 -22.63 -0.03 6.41
N MET A 64 -22.11 0.45 5.30
CA MET A 64 -22.23 -0.16 3.98
C MET A 64 -21.05 -1.13 3.75
N PRO A 65 -21.29 -2.38 3.35
CA PRO A 65 -20.20 -3.27 2.97
C PRO A 65 -19.43 -2.68 1.79
N ILE A 66 -18.10 -2.66 1.93
CA ILE A 66 -17.15 -2.22 0.92
C ILE A 66 -16.10 -3.31 0.69
N SER A 67 -15.61 -3.42 -0.53
CA SER A 67 -14.36 -4.11 -0.81
C SER A 67 -13.46 -3.32 -1.73
N VAL A 68 -12.16 -3.46 -1.53
CA VAL A 68 -11.08 -2.82 -2.28
C VAL A 68 -10.09 -3.89 -2.68
N ARG A 69 -9.86 -4.06 -3.97
CA ARG A 69 -8.95 -5.05 -4.53
C ARG A 69 -7.91 -4.38 -5.41
N ILE A 70 -6.65 -4.67 -5.15
CA ILE A 70 -5.52 -4.26 -5.99
C ILE A 70 -5.39 -5.28 -7.12
N LEU A 71 -5.75 -4.86 -8.33
CA LEU A 71 -5.75 -5.70 -9.52
C LEU A 71 -4.38 -5.81 -10.17
N GLN A 72 -3.59 -4.73 -10.12
CA GLN A 72 -2.24 -4.66 -10.67
C GLN A 72 -1.47 -3.54 -9.96
N ALA A 73 -0.16 -3.75 -9.76
CA ALA A 73 0.75 -2.72 -9.29
C ALA A 73 2.07 -2.90 -10.04
N SER A 74 2.62 -1.80 -10.54
CA SER A 74 3.87 -1.78 -11.30
C SER A 74 4.66 -0.53 -10.95
N LEU A 75 5.97 -0.70 -10.79
CA LEU A 75 6.94 0.36 -10.58
C LEU A 75 7.79 0.56 -11.83
N ASP A 76 8.18 1.81 -12.06
CA ASP A 76 9.08 2.23 -13.13
C ASP A 76 10.17 3.13 -12.55
N PHE A 77 11.42 2.80 -12.86
CA PHE A 77 12.61 3.50 -12.39
C PHE A 77 13.30 4.29 -13.53
N THR A 78 12.67 4.39 -14.70
CA THR A 78 13.26 4.88 -15.93
C THR A 78 12.74 6.28 -16.30
N PRO A 79 13.44 7.37 -15.94
CA PRO A 79 12.98 8.72 -16.26
C PRO A 79 13.07 9.07 -17.75
N THR A 80 13.97 8.43 -18.51
CA THR A 80 14.27 8.78 -19.91
C THR A 80 13.31 8.14 -20.93
N GLN A 81 12.69 7.01 -20.57
CA GLN A 81 11.67 6.30 -21.35
C GLN A 81 10.73 5.64 -20.35
N PRO A 82 9.79 6.39 -19.76
CA PRO A 82 8.90 5.81 -18.80
C PRO A 82 8.04 4.76 -19.52
N GLY A 83 8.18 3.50 -19.11
CA GLY A 83 7.30 2.41 -19.54
C GLY A 83 5.86 2.66 -19.07
N LEU A 84 5.71 3.43 -17.99
CA LEU A 84 4.46 3.99 -17.52
C LEU A 84 4.19 5.35 -18.19
N ASN A 85 3.21 5.42 -19.08
CA ASN A 85 2.73 6.69 -19.65
C ASN A 85 2.07 7.56 -18.56
N LEU A 86 2.89 8.25 -17.77
CA LEU A 86 2.44 9.06 -16.64
C LEU A 86 1.47 10.15 -17.11
N PRO A 87 0.35 10.33 -16.41
CA PRO A 87 -0.57 11.39 -16.73
C PRO A 87 -0.02 12.75 -16.29
N PRO A 88 -0.27 13.85 -17.04
CA PRO A 88 -0.03 15.19 -16.53
C PRO A 88 -0.81 15.40 -15.22
N PRO A 89 -0.27 16.13 -14.22
CA PRO A 89 1.02 16.84 -14.22
C PRO A 89 2.24 16.01 -13.80
N LEU A 90 2.11 14.68 -13.65
CA LEU A 90 3.22 13.84 -13.18
C LEU A 90 4.32 13.77 -14.24
N SER A 91 5.55 14.04 -13.80
CA SER A 91 6.77 13.87 -14.59
C SER A 91 7.85 13.26 -13.71
N LEU A 92 8.55 12.24 -14.22
CA LEU A 92 9.57 11.55 -13.44
C LEU A 92 10.88 12.33 -13.46
N GLY A 93 11.31 12.80 -12.29
CA GLY A 93 12.58 13.47 -12.07
C GLY A 93 13.74 12.50 -11.79
N PRO A 94 14.97 13.03 -11.64
CA PRO A 94 16.12 12.23 -11.20
C PRO A 94 15.90 11.68 -9.79
N ASN A 95 16.34 10.44 -9.56
CA ASN A 95 16.18 9.73 -8.28
C ASN A 95 14.72 9.53 -7.83
N GLN A 96 13.78 9.50 -8.76
CA GLN A 96 12.38 9.20 -8.49
C GLN A 96 11.96 7.88 -9.12
N PHE A 97 10.89 7.30 -8.58
CA PHE A 97 10.17 6.18 -9.18
C PHE A 97 8.75 6.60 -9.53
N ALA A 98 8.19 5.95 -10.54
CA ALA A 98 6.77 6.00 -10.85
C ALA A 98 6.10 4.70 -10.41
N LEU A 99 4.89 4.82 -9.88
CA LEU A 99 4.04 3.71 -9.45
C LEU A 99 2.71 3.82 -10.17
N SER A 100 2.24 2.73 -10.77
CA SER A 100 0.89 2.61 -11.30
C SER A 100 0.18 1.49 -10.58
N VAL A 101 -1.02 1.76 -10.06
CA VAL A 101 -1.84 0.81 -9.33
C VAL A 101 -3.26 0.83 -9.89
N ASP A 102 -3.74 -0.33 -10.32
CA ASP A 102 -5.13 -0.52 -10.70
C ASP A 102 -5.90 -1.14 -9.53
N LEU A 103 -6.95 -0.46 -9.12
CA LEU A 103 -7.85 -0.86 -8.04
C LEU A 103 -9.24 -1.18 -8.58
N GLU A 104 -9.92 -2.10 -7.92
CA GLU A 104 -11.35 -2.32 -8.04
C GLU A 104 -11.99 -2.07 -6.67
N VAL A 105 -12.90 -1.11 -6.61
CA VAL A 105 -13.65 -0.76 -5.41
C VAL A 105 -15.10 -1.17 -5.65
N CYS A 106 -15.65 -1.97 -4.75
CA CYS A 106 -17.04 -2.40 -4.83
C CYS A 106 -17.83 -2.03 -3.58
N PHE A 107 -19.08 -1.65 -3.78
CA PHE A 107 -20.06 -1.38 -2.74
C PHE A 107 -21.24 -2.32 -2.86
N LEU A 108 -21.81 -2.71 -1.72
CA LEU A 108 -23.06 -3.47 -1.67
C LEU A 108 -24.20 -2.53 -1.30
N CYS A 109 -24.81 -1.94 -2.32
CA CYS A 109 -25.95 -1.06 -2.19
C CYS A 109 -27.20 -1.88 -1.77
N GLY A 110 -28.01 -1.30 -0.89
CA GLY A 110 -29.21 -1.97 -0.38
C GLY A 110 -28.95 -2.97 0.75
N VAL A 111 -27.74 -3.04 1.31
CA VAL A 111 -27.48 -3.81 2.53
C VAL A 111 -26.77 -2.91 3.53
N LEU A 112 -27.36 -2.78 4.71
CA LEU A 112 -26.73 -2.12 5.85
C LEU A 112 -26.33 -3.18 6.87
N GLN A 113 -25.08 -3.12 7.32
CA GLN A 113 -24.59 -3.95 8.41
C GLN A 113 -24.45 -3.13 9.66
N LYS A 114 -24.75 -3.72 10.81
CA LYS A 114 -24.52 -3.04 12.09
C LYS A 114 -23.04 -2.71 12.22
N ALA A 115 -22.71 -1.45 12.45
CA ALA A 115 -21.34 -1.04 12.68
C ALA A 115 -20.85 -1.64 14.03
N PRO A 116 -19.57 -2.04 14.14
CA PRO A 116 -19.00 -2.42 15.43
C PRO A 116 -19.16 -1.26 16.42
N ASP A 117 -19.79 -1.51 17.57
CA ASP A 117 -19.99 -0.49 18.59
C ASP A 117 -18.62 -0.02 19.11
N PRO A 118 -18.28 1.28 19.02
CA PRO A 118 -17.01 1.78 19.54
C PRO A 118 -17.07 1.77 21.07
N ALA A 119 -16.46 0.75 21.67
CA ALA A 119 -16.17 0.60 23.10
C ALA A 119 -17.37 0.43 24.07
N GLY A 120 -17.48 -0.77 24.64
CA GLY A 120 -17.56 -0.94 26.10
C GLY A 120 -18.87 -0.68 26.84
N ASN A 121 -19.95 -0.18 26.22
CA ASN A 121 -21.21 0.03 26.96
C ASN A 121 -22.12 -1.21 26.93
N GLN A 122 -21.63 -2.33 27.48
CA GLN A 122 -22.45 -3.55 27.65
C GLN A 122 -23.55 -3.41 28.72
N ASP A 123 -23.51 -2.36 29.55
CA ASP A 123 -24.36 -2.23 30.76
C ASP A 123 -25.67 -1.44 30.58
N ARG A 124 -26.12 -1.18 29.34
CA ARG A 124 -27.44 -0.56 29.10
C ARG A 124 -28.30 -1.30 28.09
N ARG A 125 -28.24 -2.63 28.06
CA ARG A 125 -29.31 -3.42 27.42
C ARG A 125 -30.55 -3.33 28.29
N ASN A 126 -31.37 -2.32 28.03
CA ASN A 126 -32.79 -2.43 28.28
C ASN A 126 -33.34 -3.45 27.26
N PRO A 127 -33.82 -4.65 27.68
CA PRO A 127 -34.28 -5.69 26.76
C PRO A 127 -35.55 -5.30 25.98
N GLU A 128 -36.15 -4.15 26.30
CA GLU A 128 -37.47 -3.71 25.85
C GLU A 128 -37.44 -2.45 24.98
N GLY A 129 -36.28 -2.08 24.42
CA GLY A 129 -36.28 -1.12 23.31
C GLY A 129 -37.10 -1.71 22.16
N PRO A 130 -38.01 -0.94 21.49
CA PRO A 130 -38.81 -1.48 20.40
C PRO A 130 -37.86 -2.12 19.42
N GLY A 131 -38.00 -3.44 19.24
CA GLY A 131 -37.19 -4.21 18.33
C GLY A 131 -37.32 -3.53 16.98
N ARG A 132 -36.27 -2.78 16.58
CA ARG A 132 -36.19 -2.27 15.22
C ARG A 132 -36.19 -3.52 14.36
N GLU A 133 -37.32 -3.79 13.74
CA GLU A 133 -37.48 -4.85 12.77
C GLU A 133 -36.26 -4.81 11.84
N PRO A 134 -35.68 -5.97 11.49
CA PRO A 134 -34.64 -6.00 10.47
C PRO A 134 -35.20 -5.26 9.27
N TYR A 135 -34.55 -4.17 8.89
CA TYR A 135 -34.96 -3.32 7.78
C TYR A 135 -35.20 -4.21 6.56
N HIS A 136 -36.48 -4.45 6.26
CA HIS A 136 -36.90 -5.34 5.19
C HIS A 136 -36.69 -4.56 3.90
N ASN A 137 -35.53 -4.77 3.28
CA ASN A 137 -35.21 -4.06 2.06
C ASN A 137 -35.87 -4.79 0.89
N ASP A 138 -36.99 -4.23 0.42
CA ASP A 138 -37.60 -4.61 -0.88
C ASP A 138 -36.75 -4.14 -2.08
N GLY A 139 -35.65 -3.43 -1.80
CA GLY A 139 -34.65 -3.00 -2.77
C GLY A 139 -33.68 -4.13 -3.12
N ARG A 140 -33.56 -4.43 -4.41
CA ARG A 140 -32.57 -5.39 -4.95
C ARG A 140 -31.19 -5.06 -4.40
N ILE A 141 -30.58 -6.01 -3.69
CA ILE A 141 -29.18 -5.94 -3.31
C ILE A 141 -28.36 -5.83 -4.59
N GLN A 142 -27.65 -4.71 -4.75
CA GLN A 142 -26.85 -4.43 -5.95
C GLN A 142 -25.40 -4.26 -5.55
N LYS A 143 -24.54 -5.01 -6.25
CA LYS A 143 -23.09 -4.85 -6.14
C LYS A 143 -22.66 -3.92 -7.25
N GLU A 144 -22.20 -2.74 -6.88
CA GLU A 144 -21.65 -1.75 -7.80
C GLU A 144 -20.13 -1.75 -7.66
N CYS A 145 -19.41 -1.81 -8.78
CA CYS A 145 -17.95 -1.80 -8.78
C CYS A 145 -17.41 -0.75 -9.74
N ALA A 146 -16.39 -0.04 -9.30
CA ALA A 146 -15.63 0.90 -10.11
C ALA A 146 -14.16 0.46 -10.16
N LYS A 147 -13.54 0.65 -11.32
CA LYS A 147 -12.10 0.52 -11.47
C LYS A 147 -11.48 1.90 -11.37
N LEU A 148 -10.41 2.00 -10.58
CA LEU A 148 -9.64 3.22 -10.39
C LEU A 148 -8.20 2.93 -10.78
N SER A 149 -7.65 3.77 -11.63
CA SER A 149 -6.22 3.74 -11.94
C SER A 149 -5.54 4.91 -11.23
N ILE A 150 -4.52 4.56 -10.45
CA ILE A 150 -3.77 5.48 -9.63
C ILE A 150 -2.36 5.54 -10.20
N TRP A 151 -1.87 6.74 -10.47
CA TRP A 151 -0.48 6.99 -10.82
C TRP A 151 0.16 7.81 -9.73
N ALA A 152 1.38 7.47 -9.36
CA ALA A 152 2.11 8.21 -8.35
C ALA A 152 3.58 8.30 -8.72
N ILE A 153 4.23 9.35 -8.23
CA ILE A 153 5.68 9.49 -8.25
C ILE A 153 6.18 9.58 -6.81
N GLY A 154 7.39 9.10 -6.59
CA GLY A 154 7.99 9.07 -5.28
C GLY A 154 9.49 9.00 -5.33
N HIS A 155 10.12 8.97 -4.16
CA HIS A 155 11.55 8.84 -4.03
C HIS A 155 11.91 7.78 -2.99
N PRO A 156 13.11 7.18 -3.08
CA PRO A 156 13.55 6.22 -2.08
C PRO A 156 13.99 6.97 -0.81
N VAL A 157 13.65 6.41 0.35
CA VAL A 157 13.92 7.00 1.66
C VAL A 157 14.81 6.10 2.49
N SER A 158 15.64 6.70 3.34
CA SER A 158 16.40 5.98 4.35
C SER A 158 16.26 6.63 5.71
N THR A 159 15.71 5.89 6.67
CA THR A 159 15.51 6.35 8.05
C THR A 159 16.39 5.57 9.02
N PRO A 160 17.03 6.21 10.01
CA PRO A 160 17.72 5.47 11.08
C PRO A 160 16.77 4.53 11.81
N ASN A 161 17.24 3.35 12.21
CA ASN A 161 16.46 2.40 13.00
C ASN A 161 17.02 2.21 14.42
N THR A 162 16.25 1.55 15.28
CA THR A 162 16.59 1.37 16.71
C THR A 162 17.77 0.43 16.96
N HIS A 163 18.22 -0.31 15.94
CA HIS A 163 19.29 -1.30 16.05
C HIS A 163 20.64 -0.80 15.52
N GLY A 164 20.79 0.53 15.36
CA GLY A 164 22.03 1.13 14.83
C GLY A 164 22.22 0.95 13.32
N GLY A 165 21.19 0.45 12.62
CA GLY A 165 21.13 0.35 11.17
C GLY A 165 20.25 1.44 10.54
N ARG A 166 19.81 1.18 9.31
CA ARG A 166 18.90 2.08 8.58
C ARG A 166 17.82 1.26 7.90
N ASP A 167 16.60 1.76 7.94
CA ASP A 167 15.49 1.21 7.18
C ASP A 167 15.46 1.88 5.81
N ILE A 168 15.40 1.07 4.77
CA ILE A 168 15.29 1.52 3.38
C ILE A 168 13.85 1.32 2.92
N GLY A 169 13.26 2.36 2.35
CA GLY A 169 11.88 2.35 1.89
C GLY A 169 11.67 3.20 0.65
N LEU A 170 10.40 3.33 0.30
CA LEU A 170 9.90 4.19 -0.77
C LEU A 170 8.89 5.16 -0.15
N HIS A 171 8.81 6.37 -0.68
CA HIS A 171 7.83 7.38 -0.27
C HIS A 171 7.18 7.99 -1.51
N ILE A 172 5.86 8.17 -1.49
CA ILE A 172 5.09 8.84 -2.54
C ILE A 172 5.08 10.34 -2.26
N ASP A 173 5.46 11.13 -3.26
CA ASP A 173 5.49 12.59 -3.22
C ASP A 173 4.21 13.20 -3.81
N HIS A 174 3.77 12.65 -4.95
CA HIS A 174 2.61 13.13 -5.67
C HIS A 174 1.87 11.96 -6.29
N LEU A 175 0.54 12.10 -6.37
CA LEU A 175 -0.35 11.07 -6.88
C LEU A 175 -1.48 11.73 -7.67
N VAL A 176 -1.92 11.04 -8.73
CA VAL A 176 -3.01 11.44 -9.61
C VAL A 176 -3.96 10.28 -9.79
N ILE A 177 -5.26 10.55 -9.66
CA ILE A 177 -6.33 9.57 -9.92
C ILE A 177 -7.22 10.12 -11.01
N LYS A 178 -7.28 9.43 -12.15
CA LYS A 178 -8.14 9.86 -13.26
C LYS A 178 -9.59 9.42 -13.09
N GLU A 179 -10.47 10.13 -13.79
CA GLU A 179 -11.87 9.73 -14.02
C GLU A 179 -12.79 9.73 -12.78
N VAL A 180 -12.41 10.47 -11.73
CA VAL A 180 -13.20 10.61 -10.48
C VAL A 180 -13.85 11.98 -10.30
N GLY A 181 -13.60 12.91 -11.22
CA GLY A 181 -14.24 14.23 -11.23
C GLY A 181 -14.02 15.01 -9.95
N ALA A 182 -15.09 15.54 -9.34
CA ALA A 182 -14.98 16.36 -8.12
C ALA A 182 -14.44 15.62 -6.89
N LEU A 183 -14.36 14.29 -6.92
CA LEU A 183 -13.81 13.48 -5.82
C LEU A 183 -12.29 13.27 -5.92
N GLU A 184 -11.66 13.73 -7.00
CA GLU A 184 -10.23 13.54 -7.29
C GLU A 184 -9.36 13.93 -6.09
N ALA A 185 -9.37 15.19 -5.65
CA ALA A 185 -8.54 15.66 -4.53
C ALA A 185 -8.75 14.89 -3.21
N LEU A 186 -9.99 14.44 -2.93
CA LEU A 186 -10.28 13.67 -1.72
C LEU A 186 -9.69 12.26 -1.80
N LEU A 187 -9.84 11.61 -2.96
CA LEU A 187 -9.30 10.29 -3.20
C LEU A 187 -7.77 10.34 -3.29
N GLU A 188 -7.20 11.38 -3.87
CA GLU A 188 -5.75 11.58 -3.92
C GLU A 188 -5.15 11.66 -2.53
N CYS A 189 -5.70 12.51 -1.66
CA CYS A 189 -5.24 12.66 -0.28
C CYS A 189 -5.36 11.35 0.53
N TYR A 190 -6.49 10.64 0.36
CA TYR A 190 -6.69 9.35 1.02
C TYR A 190 -5.72 8.28 0.50
N SER A 191 -5.58 8.17 -0.81
CA SER A 191 -4.71 7.18 -1.46
C SER A 191 -3.24 7.46 -1.18
N GLU A 192 -2.80 8.71 -1.12
CA GLU A 192 -1.44 9.09 -0.72
C GLU A 192 -1.14 8.59 0.69
N THR A 193 -2.02 8.88 1.66
CA THR A 193 -1.87 8.42 3.05
C THR A 193 -1.85 6.90 3.15
N MET A 194 -2.76 6.24 2.45
CA MET A 194 -2.86 4.78 2.41
C MET A 194 -1.59 4.15 1.82
N LEU A 195 -1.13 4.63 0.66
CA LEU A 195 0.05 4.10 -0.01
C LEU A 195 1.31 4.36 0.80
N ASN A 196 1.51 5.55 1.36
CA ASN A 196 2.66 5.85 2.20
C ASN A 196 2.67 4.98 3.47
N THR A 197 1.51 4.73 4.08
CA THR A 197 1.42 3.79 5.22
C THR A 197 1.80 2.36 4.81
N LEU A 198 1.34 1.90 3.64
CA LEU A 198 1.71 0.57 3.13
C LEU A 198 3.20 0.49 2.80
N LEU A 199 3.77 1.49 2.14
CA LEU A 199 5.20 1.54 1.83
C LEU A 199 6.05 1.59 3.09
N ASP A 200 5.59 2.25 4.14
CA ASP A 200 6.25 2.27 5.44
C ASP A 200 6.29 0.88 6.09
N THR A 201 5.23 0.08 5.94
CA THR A 201 5.26 -1.33 6.38
C THR A 201 6.15 -2.23 5.54
N LEU A 202 6.50 -1.82 4.32
CA LEU A 202 7.39 -2.55 3.40
C LEU A 202 8.85 -2.13 3.53
N ARG A 203 9.19 -1.25 4.46
CA ARG A 203 10.57 -0.85 4.73
C ARG A 203 11.41 -2.07 5.08
N TYR A 204 12.60 -2.15 4.49
CA TYR A 204 13.54 -3.22 4.72
C TYR A 204 14.64 -2.74 5.67
N PRO A 205 14.82 -3.39 6.84
CA PRO A 205 15.89 -3.04 7.74
C PRO A 205 17.23 -3.50 7.14
N VAL A 206 18.14 -2.56 6.94
CA VAL A 206 19.54 -2.84 6.65
C VAL A 206 20.30 -2.72 7.97
N GLU A 207 20.52 -3.88 8.59
CA GLU A 207 21.30 -3.98 9.82
C GLU A 207 22.79 -3.92 9.54
N GLN A 208 23.54 -3.42 10.53
CA GLN A 208 24.97 -3.60 10.54
C GLN A 208 25.30 -5.06 10.86
N PHE A 209 25.65 -5.85 9.85
CA PHE A 209 26.11 -7.21 10.09
C PHE A 209 27.57 -7.18 10.55
N ALA A 210 27.81 -7.55 11.81
CA ALA A 210 29.15 -7.84 12.29
C ALA A 210 29.61 -9.20 11.73
N LEU A 211 30.48 -9.19 10.72
CA LEU A 211 31.07 -10.39 10.14
C LEU A 211 32.26 -10.85 11.00
N GLY A 212 32.06 -11.02 12.31
CA GLY A 212 33.08 -11.51 13.23
C GLY A 212 34.43 -10.79 13.09
N ALA A 213 35.50 -11.54 12.79
CA ALA A 213 36.86 -11.01 12.63
C ALA A 213 37.11 -10.17 11.36
N PHE A 214 36.10 -10.04 10.48
CA PHE A 214 36.22 -9.38 9.17
C PHE A 214 35.56 -8.00 9.10
N GLY A 215 35.15 -7.44 10.23
CA GLY A 215 34.58 -6.09 10.31
C GLY A 215 33.04 -6.05 10.33
N SER A 216 32.49 -4.85 10.41
CA SER A 216 31.06 -4.57 10.29
C SER A 216 30.70 -4.11 8.88
N LEU A 217 29.64 -4.67 8.30
CA LEU A 217 29.04 -4.15 7.08
C LEU A 217 28.02 -3.06 7.45
N SER A 218 28.29 -1.82 7.09
CA SER A 218 27.39 -0.69 7.39
C SER A 218 26.94 0.01 6.12
N LEU A 219 25.72 0.57 6.12
CA LEU A 219 25.23 1.32 4.96
C LEU A 219 26.08 2.57 4.74
N ALA A 220 26.75 2.63 3.59
CA ALA A 220 27.67 3.69 3.24
C ALA A 220 26.99 4.80 2.44
N ASP A 221 26.12 4.43 1.49
CA ASP A 221 25.38 5.36 0.64
C ASP A 221 24.07 4.68 0.15
N GLY A 222 23.13 5.49 -0.33
CA GLY A 222 21.84 5.03 -0.83
C GLY A 222 20.69 5.13 0.19
N PRO A 223 19.45 4.82 -0.23
CA PRO A 223 19.05 4.30 -1.54
C PRO A 223 19.07 5.36 -2.65
N LYS A 224 19.51 5.00 -3.86
CA LYS A 224 19.43 5.86 -5.05
C LYS A 224 18.90 5.07 -6.25
N ILE A 225 18.13 5.74 -7.11
CA ILE A 225 17.66 5.19 -8.37
C ILE A 225 18.61 5.64 -9.48
N ALA A 226 19.27 4.68 -10.12
CA ALA A 226 20.12 4.90 -11.28
C ALA A 226 20.14 3.65 -12.17
N ASP A 227 20.22 3.82 -13.48
CA ASP A 227 20.25 2.74 -14.48
C ASP A 227 19.08 1.74 -14.33
N ASN A 228 17.87 2.25 -14.06
CA ASN A 228 16.63 1.48 -13.88
C ASN A 228 16.71 0.48 -12.72
N GLN A 229 17.51 0.81 -11.71
CA GLN A 229 17.75 0.00 -10.53
C GLN A 229 17.70 0.85 -9.28
N LEU A 230 17.10 0.29 -8.22
CA LEU A 230 17.27 0.79 -6.87
C LEU A 230 18.59 0.25 -6.33
N LYS A 231 19.53 1.15 -6.04
CA LYS A 231 20.92 0.84 -5.63
C LYS A 231 21.16 1.25 -4.19
N VAL A 232 21.88 0.39 -3.48
CA VAL A 232 22.26 0.54 -2.07
C VAL A 232 23.74 0.13 -1.94
N TRP A 233 24.51 0.92 -1.20
CA TRP A 233 25.95 0.70 -1.00
C TRP A 233 26.25 0.46 0.47
N ALA A 234 27.09 -0.53 0.74
CA ALA A 234 27.58 -0.79 2.07
C ALA A 234 29.11 -0.88 2.10
N ASP A 235 29.70 -0.39 3.18
CA ASP A 235 31.13 -0.47 3.45
C ASP A 235 31.41 -1.57 4.45
N ILE A 236 32.46 -2.34 4.19
CA ILE A 236 33.03 -3.30 5.13
C ILE A 236 34.16 -2.59 5.87
N SER A 237 34.00 -2.39 7.18
CA SER A 237 34.96 -1.70 8.07
C SER A 237 35.48 -2.60 9.17
#